data_AF-A0A924QKH1-F1
#
_entry.id   AF-A0A924QKH1-F1
#
_cell.length_a   1.000
_cell.length_b   1.000
_cell.length_c   1.000
_cell.angle_alpha   90.00
_cell.angle_beta   90.00
_cell.angle_gamma   90.00
#
_symmetry.space_group_name_H-M   'P 1'
#
loop_
_entity.id
_entity.type
_entity.pdbx_description
1 polymer ?
#
loop_
_entity_poly.entity_id
_entity_poly.type
_entity_poly.pdbx_seq_one_letter_code
_entity_poly.pdbx_strand_id
1 'polypeptide(L)'
;AANELFHMQLLAIADNRWRNNMVADLRKVMKLNRHHSLFKQGRLEASLKEHRKIMAALKARNAPLAQQLMQLHMAHGKEAAARP
;
A
#
# COMPACT_ATOMS: atom_id res chain seq x y z
N ALA A 1 1.28 0.66 -11.67
CA ALA A 1 1.39 2.12 -11.52
C ALA A 1 0.42 2.70 -10.48
N ALA A 2 -0.91 2.60 -10.64
CA ALA A 2 -1.89 3.26 -9.77
C ALA A 2 -1.75 2.97 -8.26
N ASN A 3 -1.54 1.72 -7.87
CA ASN A 3 -1.31 1.33 -6.46
C ASN A 3 -0.11 2.08 -5.85
N GLU A 4 0.96 2.27 -6.61
CA GLU A 4 2.13 2.98 -6.12
C GLU A 4 1.87 4.48 -5.92
N LEU A 5 1.22 5.11 -6.89
CA LEU A 5 0.85 6.52 -6.82
C LEU A 5 -0.06 6.81 -5.62
N PHE A 6 -1.00 5.93 -5.31
CA PHE A 6 -1.84 6.05 -4.12
C PHE A 6 -1.02 6.16 -2.83
N HIS A 7 -0.08 5.25 -2.61
CA HIS A 7 0.77 5.25 -1.42
C HIS A 7 1.66 6.49 -1.35
N MET A 8 2.20 6.94 -2.48
CA MET A 8 3.01 8.17 -2.54
C MET A 8 2.17 9.41 -2.23
N GLN A 9 0.95 9.49 -2.73
CA GLN A 9 0.05 10.62 -2.48
C GLN A 9 -0.31 10.73 -1.00
N LEU A 10 -0.60 9.62 -0.32
CA LEU A 10 -0.86 9.64 1.13
C LEU A 10 0.33 10.15 1.94
N LEU A 11 1.55 9.72 1.57
CA LEU A 11 2.78 10.19 2.22
C LEU A 11 3.07 11.67 1.94
N ALA A 12 2.75 12.16 0.75
CA ALA A 12 2.86 13.58 0.42
C ALA A 12 1.90 14.44 1.25
N ILE A 13 0.63 14.03 1.37
CA ILE A 13 -0.39 14.75 2.14
C ILE A 13 -0.05 14.82 3.63
N ALA A 14 0.54 13.76 4.18
CA ALA A 14 0.95 13.72 5.59
C ALA A 14 2.25 14.49 5.90
N ASP A 15 2.68 15.37 4.99
CA ASP A 15 3.71 16.42 5.10
C ASP A 15 4.90 16.13 6.03
N ASN A 16 5.54 14.98 5.85
CA ASN A 16 6.77 14.63 6.57
C ASN A 16 7.85 14.23 5.57
N ARG A 17 8.70 15.20 5.25
CA ARG A 17 9.75 15.07 4.24
C ARG A 17 10.77 13.97 4.57
N TRP A 18 11.15 13.83 5.83
CA TRP A 18 12.13 12.81 6.25
C TRP A 18 11.59 11.40 6.09
N ARG A 19 10.34 11.16 6.52
CA ARG A 19 9.65 9.88 6.30
C ARG A 19 9.52 9.58 4.81
N ASN A 20 9.18 10.57 3.99
CA ASN A 20 8.99 10.37 2.55
C ASN A 20 10.29 9.91 1.88
N ASN A 21 11.44 10.49 2.26
CA ASN A 21 12.76 10.07 1.78
C ASN A 21 13.08 8.62 2.19
N MET A 22 12.91 8.28 3.47
CA MET A 22 13.13 6.91 3.94
C MET A 22 12.26 5.88 3.21
N VAL A 23 10.97 6.18 3.02
CA VAL A 23 10.06 5.27 2.34
C VAL A 23 10.42 5.15 0.86
N ALA A 24 10.83 6.23 0.20
CA ALA A 24 11.29 6.17 -1.19
C ALA A 24 12.50 5.25 -1.35
N ASP A 25 13.49 5.34 -0.44
CA ASP A 25 14.68 4.50 -0.49
C ASP A 25 14.37 3.02 -0.19
N LEU A 26 13.55 2.74 0.84
CA LEU A 26 13.06 1.38 1.10
C LEU A 26 12.31 0.80 -0.10
N ARG A 27 11.52 1.60 -0.81
CA ARG A 27 10.78 1.14 -1.99
C ARG A 27 11.70 0.82 -3.17
N LYS A 28 12.81 1.53 -3.36
CA LYS A 28 13.80 1.17 -4.39
C LYS A 28 14.33 -0.25 -4.16
N VAL A 29 14.64 -0.59 -2.90
CA VAL A 29 15.09 -1.93 -2.50
C VAL A 29 13.97 -2.97 -2.68
N MET A 30 12.73 -2.66 -2.27
CA MET A 30 11.61 -3.59 -2.37
C MET A 30 11.06 -3.78 -3.80
N LYS A 31 11.32 -2.85 -4.74
CA LYS A 31 10.83 -2.91 -6.13
C LYS A 31 11.28 -4.20 -6.84
N LEU A 32 12.45 -4.74 -6.47
CA LEU A 32 13.02 -5.98 -7.00
C LEU A 32 12.20 -7.23 -6.62
N ASN A 33 11.55 -7.25 -5.44
CA ASN A 33 10.77 -8.41 -4.97
C ASN A 33 9.26 -8.32 -5.28
N ARG A 34 8.75 -7.12 -5.54
CA ARG A 34 7.30 -6.85 -5.62
C ARG A 34 6.72 -6.95 -7.02
N HIS A 35 7.56 -7.05 -8.05
CA HIS A 35 7.10 -7.03 -9.45
C HIS A 35 6.14 -8.19 -9.77
N HIS A 36 6.11 -9.26 -8.99
CA HIS A 36 5.27 -10.44 -9.23
C HIS A 36 3.98 -10.51 -8.37
N SER A 37 3.80 -9.68 -7.35
CA SER A 37 2.72 -9.93 -6.37
C SER A 37 1.32 -9.68 -6.93
N LEU A 38 1.15 -8.67 -7.79
CA LEU A 38 -0.13 -8.37 -8.44
C LEU A 38 -0.48 -9.31 -9.60
N PHE A 39 0.49 -10.07 -10.12
CA PHE A 39 0.28 -10.99 -11.24
C PHE A 39 -0.30 -12.35 -10.80
N LYS A 40 -0.41 -12.61 -9.48
CA LYS A 40 -1.19 -13.74 -8.98
C LYS A 40 -2.67 -13.52 -9.29
N GLN A 41 -3.33 -14.55 -9.83
CA GLN A 41 -4.74 -14.51 -10.20
C GLN A 41 -5.60 -14.06 -9.00
N GLY A 42 -6.54 -13.13 -9.23
CA GLY A 42 -7.42 -12.57 -8.19
C GLY A 42 -6.80 -11.51 -7.26
N ARG A 43 -5.46 -11.34 -7.23
CA ARG A 43 -4.83 -10.37 -6.31
C ARG A 43 -5.17 -8.92 -6.63
N LEU A 44 -5.30 -8.58 -7.91
CA LEU A 44 -5.63 -7.23 -8.35
C LEU A 44 -6.98 -6.77 -7.80
N GLU A 45 -8.01 -7.61 -7.93
CA GLU A 45 -9.36 -7.32 -7.43
C GLU A 45 -9.39 -7.21 -5.90
N ALA A 46 -8.68 -8.13 -5.21
CA ALA A 46 -8.51 -8.04 -3.77
C ALA A 46 -7.85 -6.72 -3.35
N SER A 47 -6.82 -6.27 -4.10
CA SER A 47 -6.13 -5.01 -3.83
C SER A 47 -7.05 -3.81 -4.00
N LEU A 48 -7.89 -3.82 -5.04
CA LEU A 48 -8.86 -2.75 -5.26
C LEU A 48 -9.90 -2.70 -4.14
N LYS A 49 -10.38 -3.85 -3.64
CA LYS A 49 -11.30 -3.92 -2.49
C LYS A 49 -10.65 -3.37 -1.22
N GLU A 50 -9.39 -3.71 -0.96
CA GLU A 50 -8.60 -3.18 0.16
C GLU A 50 -8.49 -1.65 0.08
N HIS A 51 -8.12 -1.11 -1.09
CA HIS A 51 -8.00 0.35 -1.30
C HIS A 51 -9.32 1.08 -1.10
N ARG A 52 -10.45 0.52 -1.55
CA ARG A 52 -11.77 1.12 -1.34
C ARG A 52 -12.11 1.23 0.15
N LYS A 53 -11.77 0.22 0.95
CA LYS A 53 -11.96 0.26 2.42
C LYS A 53 -11.07 1.34 3.06
N ILE A 54 -9.80 1.43 2.67
CA ILE A 54 -8.90 2.48 3.16
C ILE A 54 -9.45 3.87 2.82
N MET A 55 -9.89 4.08 1.57
CA MET A 55 -10.48 5.35 1.14
C MET A 55 -11.74 5.72 1.93
N ALA A 56 -12.60 4.73 2.23
CA ALA A 56 -13.77 4.96 3.07
C ALA A 56 -13.39 5.42 4.49
N ALA A 57 -12.40 4.77 5.11
CA ALA A 57 -11.90 5.15 6.43
C ALA A 57 -11.27 6.55 6.44
N LEU A 58 -10.50 6.89 5.41
CA LEU A 58 -9.92 8.23 5.23
C LEU A 58 -11.01 9.31 5.06
N LYS A 59 -12.03 9.05 4.24
CA LYS A 59 -13.16 9.98 4.05
C LYS A 59 -13.96 10.18 5.34
N ALA A 60 -14.12 9.13 6.14
CA ALA A 60 -14.74 9.20 7.45
C ALA A 60 -13.84 9.84 8.53
N ARG A 61 -12.61 10.24 8.18
CA ARG A 61 -11.58 10.76 9.11
C ARG A 61 -11.28 9.82 10.29
N ASN A 62 -11.48 8.51 10.10
CA ASN A 62 -11.21 7.50 11.12
C ASN A 62 -9.75 7.02 10.98
N ALA A 63 -8.83 7.73 11.63
CA ALA A 63 -7.40 7.44 11.57
C ALA A 63 -7.03 6.03 12.08
N PRO A 64 -7.55 5.53 13.23
CA PRO A 64 -7.25 4.18 13.68
C PRO A 64 -7.64 3.10 12.67
N LEU A 65 -8.84 3.21 12.08
CA LEU A 65 -9.31 2.26 11.08
C LEU A 65 -8.48 2.32 9.79
N ALA A 66 -8.13 3.53 9.33
CA ALA A 66 -7.30 3.70 8.14
C ALA A 66 -5.90 3.05 8.33
N GLN A 67 -5.31 3.21 9.52
CA GLN A 67 -4.04 2.57 9.87
C GLN A 67 -4.15 1.04 9.87
N GLN A 68 -5.17 0.49 10.55
CA GLN A 68 -5.40 -0.95 10.61
C GLN A 68 -5.56 -1.56 9.21
N LEU A 69 -6.37 -0.94 8.36
CA LEU A 69 -6.61 -1.39 6.99
C LEU A 69 -5.35 -1.30 6.13
N MET A 70 -4.53 -0.26 6.31
CA MET A 70 -3.24 -0.12 5.61
C MET A 70 -2.25 -1.22 6.02
N GLN A 71 -2.16 -1.54 7.31
CA GLN A 71 -1.31 -2.63 7.80
C GLN A 71 -1.74 -3.97 7.21
N LEU A 72 -3.04 -4.26 7.20
CA LEU A 72 -3.59 -5.48 6.60
C LEU A 72 -3.31 -5.55 5.09
N HIS A 73 -3.51 -4.45 4.36
CA HIS A 73 -3.18 -4.37 2.93
C HIS A 73 -1.70 -4.69 2.65
N MET A 74 -0.78 -4.19 3.49
CA MET A 74 0.65 -4.48 3.37
C MET A 74 0.97 -5.95 3.67
N ALA A 75 0.31 -6.55 4.66
CA ALA A 75 0.47 -7.97 4.99
C ALA A 75 0.03 -8.87 3.82
N HIS A 76 -1.18 -8.67 3.28
CA HIS A 76 -1.65 -9.41 2.11
C HIS A 76 -0.76 -9.18 0.88
N GLY A 77 -0.22 -7.96 0.73
CA GLY A 77 0.75 -7.64 -0.32
C GLY A 77 2.05 -8.44 -0.21
N LYS A 78 2.54 -8.66 1.01
CA LYS A 78 3.74 -9.46 1.30
C LYS A 78 3.48 -10.96 1.09
N GLU A 79 2.38 -11.49 1.60
CA GLU A 79 1.99 -12.90 1.41
C GLU A 79 1.81 -13.23 -0.08
N ALA A 80 1.18 -12.34 -0.85
CA ALA A 80 1.06 -12.52 -2.29
C ALA A 80 2.43 -12.47 -3.01
N ALA A 81 3.40 -11.73 -2.49
CA ALA A 81 4.76 -11.66 -3.03
C ALA A 81 5.64 -12.86 -2.63
N ALA A 82 5.34 -13.52 -1.51
CA ALA A 82 5.98 -14.77 -1.15
C ALA A 82 5.65 -15.83 -2.20
N ARG A 83 6.70 -16.39 -2.83
CA ARG A 83 6.59 -17.58 -3.68
C ARG A 83 6.20 -18.77 -2.76
N PRO A 84 5.39 -19.74 -3.21
CA PRO A 84 5.35 -21.04 -2.53
C PRO A 84 6.74 -21.68 -2.53
#